data_AF-A0A3C0UR58-F1
#
_entry.id   AF-A0A3C0UR58-F1
#
_cell.length_a   1.000
_cell.length_b   1.000
_cell.length_c   1.000
_cell.angle_alpha   90.00
_cell.angle_beta   90.00
_cell.angle_gamma   90.00
#
_symmetry.space_group_name_H-M   'P 1'
#
loop_
_entity.id
_entity.type
_entity.pdbx_description
1 polymer ?
#
loop_
_entity_poly.entity_id
_entity_poly.type
_entity_poly.pdbx_seq_one_letter_code
_entity_poly.pdbx_strand_id
1 'polypeptide(L)'
;MSPSNTIFLEKVLKAVNLNLDGVDILNLSGAKQMDFRPLLRNKKVHHIISFGVPFIQINLEIMMNRYDPKQIAGVNFLLSESLDIVQSDDKNKRALWNCLKSMFLGN
;
A
#
# COMPACT_ATOMS: atom_id res chain seq x y z
N MET A 1 -7.58 12.56 3.28
CA MET A 1 -6.25 12.70 2.63
C MET A 1 -6.04 14.15 2.22
N SER A 2 -4.85 14.71 2.39
CA SER A 2 -4.53 16.09 1.98
C SER A 2 -4.27 16.17 0.46
N PRO A 3 -4.41 17.36 -0.17
CA PRO A 3 -4.07 17.53 -1.59
C PRO A 3 -2.63 17.15 -1.94
N SER A 4 -1.67 17.45 -1.04
CA SER A 4 -0.26 17.06 -1.21
C SER A 4 -0.10 15.55 -1.29
N ASN A 5 -0.76 14.81 -0.39
CA ASN A 5 -0.70 13.35 -0.37
C ASN A 5 -1.35 12.73 -1.61
N THR A 6 -2.42 13.33 -2.14
CA THR A 6 -3.01 12.91 -3.41
C THR A 6 -2.01 13.03 -4.57
N ILE A 7 -1.38 14.20 -4.70
CA ILE A 7 -0.38 14.46 -5.76
C ILE A 7 0.81 13.50 -5.62
N PHE A 8 1.26 13.24 -4.40
CA PHE A 8 2.35 12.30 -4.16
C PHE A 8 1.95 10.86 -4.51
N LEU A 9 0.77 10.41 -4.09
CA LEU A 9 0.25 9.08 -4.41
C LEU A 9 0.11 8.88 -5.93
N GLU A 10 -0.36 9.88 -6.66
CA GLU A 10 -0.39 9.83 -8.13
C GLU A 10 0.99 9.59 -8.75
N LYS A 11 2.03 10.24 -8.23
CA LYS A 11 3.42 10.02 -8.71
C LYS A 11 3.89 8.60 -8.40
N VAL A 12 3.57 8.08 -7.22
CA VAL A 12 3.88 6.70 -6.81
C VAL A 12 3.23 5.70 -7.75
N LEU A 13 1.93 5.86 -8.05
CA LEU A 13 1.19 4.99 -8.96
C LEU A 13 1.73 5.07 -10.39
N LYS A 14 1.97 6.29 -10.90
CA LYS A 14 2.52 6.51 -12.25
C LYS A 14 3.87 5.82 -12.43
N ALA A 15 4.71 5.77 -11.39
CA ALA A 15 6.02 5.11 -11.45
C ALA A 15 5.94 3.58 -11.69
N VAL A 16 4.78 2.96 -11.42
CA VAL A 16 4.51 1.54 -11.70
C VAL A 16 3.42 1.35 -12.76
N ASN A 17 3.24 2.34 -13.64
CA ASN A 17 2.25 2.33 -14.73
C ASN A 17 0.78 2.17 -14.27
N LEU A 18 0.46 2.68 -13.08
CA LEU A 18 -0.90 2.77 -12.55
C LEU A 18 -1.36 4.24 -12.48
N ASN A 19 -2.66 4.43 -12.30
CA ASN A 19 -3.29 5.72 -12.02
C ASN A 19 -4.37 5.54 -10.94
N LEU A 20 -5.00 6.64 -10.52
CA LEU A 20 -6.03 6.59 -9.47
C LEU A 20 -7.29 5.82 -9.91
N ASP A 21 -7.63 5.82 -11.20
CA ASP A 21 -8.81 5.12 -11.73
C ASP A 21 -8.60 3.59 -11.77
N GLY A 22 -7.35 3.15 -11.85
CA GLY A 22 -6.95 1.75 -11.89
C GLY A 22 -6.74 1.10 -10.52
N VAL A 23 -7.00 1.83 -9.43
CA VAL A 23 -6.79 1.33 -8.06
C VAL A 23 -7.95 1.71 -7.14
N ASP A 24 -8.27 0.83 -6.20
CA ASP A 24 -9.20 1.17 -5.12
C ASP A 24 -8.44 1.86 -3.98
N ILE A 25 -8.91 3.04 -3.57
CA ILE A 25 -8.32 3.80 -2.46
C ILE A 25 -9.27 3.77 -1.27
N LEU A 26 -8.75 3.29 -0.14
CA LEU A 26 -9.48 3.21 1.12
C LEU A 26 -8.79 4.09 2.16
N ASN A 27 -9.48 5.15 2.60
CA ASN A 27 -9.03 5.94 3.73
C ASN A 27 -9.66 5.39 5.02
N LEU A 28 -8.81 4.90 5.92
CA LEU A 28 -9.24 4.27 7.18
C LEU A 28 -9.45 5.27 8.31
N SER A 29 -9.24 6.58 8.08
CA SER A 29 -9.49 7.61 9.07
C SER A 29 -10.96 7.59 9.52
N GLY A 30 -11.21 7.24 10.79
CA GLY A 30 -12.55 7.19 11.37
C GLY A 30 -13.34 5.90 11.09
N ALA A 31 -12.78 4.95 10.33
CA ALA A 31 -13.40 3.65 10.14
C ALA A 31 -13.18 2.76 11.37
N LYS A 32 -14.27 2.22 11.93
CA LYS A 32 -14.18 1.09 12.87
C LYS A 32 -13.77 -0.14 12.07
N GLN A 33 -12.92 -0.97 12.67
CA GLN A 33 -12.44 -2.28 12.18
C GLN A 33 -13.29 -2.85 11.03
N MET A 34 -12.75 -2.80 9.82
CA MET A 34 -13.38 -3.37 8.63
C MET A 34 -12.82 -4.77 8.42
N ASP A 35 -13.66 -5.74 8.07
CA ASP A 35 -13.21 -7.10 7.74
C ASP A 35 -12.82 -7.16 6.26
N PHE A 36 -11.52 -7.23 5.98
CA PHE A 36 -10.98 -7.28 4.62
C PHE A 36 -10.91 -8.70 4.03
N ARG A 37 -11.19 -9.74 4.82
CA ARG A 37 -11.14 -11.13 4.37
C ARG A 37 -12.05 -11.40 3.15
N PRO A 38 -13.25 -10.80 3.01
CA PRO A 38 -14.08 -10.97 1.80
C PRO A 38 -13.43 -10.43 0.53
N LEU A 39 -12.67 -9.33 0.60
CA LEU A 39 -12.00 -8.74 -0.57
C LEU A 39 -10.89 -9.66 -1.10
N LEU A 40 -10.21 -10.37 -0.19
CA LEU A 40 -9.18 -11.35 -0.53
C LEU A 40 -9.77 -12.61 -1.19
N ARG A 41 -11.02 -12.99 -0.86
CA ARG A 41 -11.66 -14.21 -1.37
C ARG A 41 -12.06 -14.13 -2.85
N ASN A 42 -12.37 -12.93 -3.34
CA ASN A 42 -12.84 -12.75 -4.72
C ASN A 42 -11.70 -12.72 -5.76
N LYS A 43 -10.44 -12.90 -5.34
CA LYS A 43 -9.23 -12.97 -6.20
C LYS A 43 -9.02 -11.81 -7.18
N LYS A 44 -9.73 -10.69 -7.01
CA LYS A 44 -9.55 -9.49 -7.85
C LYS A 44 -8.40 -8.60 -7.37
N VAL A 45 -8.04 -8.71 -6.10
CA VAL A 45 -6.97 -7.91 -5.49
C VAL A 45 -5.67 -8.71 -5.53
N HIS A 46 -4.70 -8.21 -6.29
CA HIS A 46 -3.37 -8.83 -6.40
C HIS A 46 -2.32 -8.14 -5.53
N HIS A 47 -2.55 -6.86 -5.18
CA HIS A 47 -1.60 -6.03 -4.44
C HIS A 47 -2.36 -5.21 -3.39
N ILE A 48 -1.84 -5.17 -2.16
CA ILE A 48 -2.31 -4.30 -1.08
C ILE A 48 -1.11 -3.54 -0.54
N ILE A 49 -1.18 -2.22 -0.59
CA ILE A 49 -0.15 -1.32 -0.07
C ILE A 49 -0.78 -0.48 1.02
N SER A 50 -0.26 -0.58 2.24
CA SER A 50 -0.70 0.24 3.36
C SER A 50 0.31 1.33 3.69
N PHE A 51 -0.16 2.57 3.74
CA PHE A 51 0.64 3.74 4.09
C PHE A 51 0.44 4.10 5.57
N GLY A 52 1.35 3.63 6.43
CA GLY A 52 1.35 3.98 7.84
C GLY A 52 0.36 3.21 8.73
N VAL A 53 -0.52 2.38 8.15
CA VAL A 53 -1.54 1.62 8.90
C VAL A 53 -1.17 0.13 8.98
N PRO A 54 -0.82 -0.41 10.15
CA PRO A 54 -0.59 -1.85 10.30
C PRO A 54 -1.83 -2.68 9.94
N PHE A 55 -1.63 -3.82 9.30
CA PHE A 55 -2.71 -4.70 8.84
C PHE A 55 -3.60 -5.24 9.97
N ILE A 56 -3.06 -5.36 11.19
CA ILE A 56 -3.84 -5.74 12.39
C ILE A 56 -4.98 -4.76 12.68
N GLN A 57 -4.85 -3.48 12.30
CA GLN A 57 -5.90 -2.47 12.49
C GLN A 57 -7.08 -2.67 11.55
N ILE A 58 -6.92 -3.52 10.52
CA ILE A 58 -7.96 -3.86 9.55
C ILE A 58 -8.33 -5.35 9.59
N ASN A 59 -8.22 -5.97 10.78
CA ASN A 59 -8.59 -7.37 11.03
C ASN A 59 -7.89 -8.38 10.11
N LEU A 60 -6.70 -8.02 9.61
CA LEU A 60 -5.80 -8.94 8.95
C LEU A 60 -4.69 -9.26 9.95
N GLU A 61 -4.69 -10.50 10.46
CA GLU A 61 -3.71 -11.01 11.44
C GLU A 61 -2.33 -11.27 10.77
N ILE A 62 -1.81 -10.26 10.10
CA ILE A 62 -0.56 -10.32 9.34
C ILE A 62 0.44 -9.39 10.02
N MET A 63 1.52 -9.96 10.53
CA MET A 63 2.67 -9.19 11.03
C MET A 63 3.66 -8.92 9.90
N MET A 64 3.90 -7.64 9.64
CA MET A 64 4.81 -7.19 8.59
C MET A 64 5.78 -6.14 9.10
N ASN A 65 7.04 -6.28 8.68
CA ASN A 65 8.01 -5.20 8.76
C ASN A 65 7.70 -4.18 7.66
N ARG A 66 8.07 -2.92 7.90
CA ARG A 66 7.97 -1.90 6.86
C ARG A 66 8.97 -2.21 5.74
N TYR A 67 8.57 -1.95 4.50
CA TYR A 67 9.42 -2.12 3.31
C TYR A 67 9.97 -3.54 3.11
N ASP A 68 9.22 -4.54 3.58
CA ASP A 68 9.50 -5.96 3.39
C ASP A 68 8.25 -6.60 2.76
N PRO A 69 8.12 -6.55 1.42
CA PRO A 69 6.95 -7.09 0.72
C PRO A 69 6.78 -8.58 1.00
N LYS A 70 5.54 -9.02 1.23
CA LYS A 70 5.22 -10.44 1.43
C LYS A 70 4.08 -10.88 0.54
N GLN A 71 4.21 -12.08 -0.04
CA GLN A 71 3.11 -12.71 -0.75
C GLN A 71 2.38 -13.68 0.18
N ILE A 72 1.07 -13.47 0.36
CA ILE A 72 0.22 -14.30 1.21
C ILE A 72 -1.03 -14.64 0.41
N ALA A 73 -1.31 -15.95 0.27
CA ALA A 73 -2.47 -16.45 -0.49
C ALA A 73 -2.60 -15.86 -1.91
N GLY A 74 -1.47 -15.60 -2.58
CA GLY A 74 -1.43 -15.02 -3.93
C GLY A 74 -1.64 -13.51 -4.01
N VAL A 75 -1.68 -12.81 -2.88
CA VAL A 75 -1.76 -11.34 -2.79
C VAL A 75 -0.45 -10.80 -2.25
N ASN A 76 0.11 -9.79 -2.93
CA ASN A 76 1.32 -9.10 -2.49
C ASN A 76 0.95 -7.98 -1.52
N PHE A 77 1.52 -8.03 -0.32
CA PHE A 77 1.32 -7.03 0.73
C PHE A 77 2.57 -6.18 0.90
N LEU A 78 2.38 -4.89 1.12
CA LEU A 78 3.41 -3.94 1.50
C LEU A 78 2.89 -3.04 2.63
N LEU A 79 3.68 -2.92 3.69
CA LEU A 79 3.51 -1.88 4.70
C LEU A 79 4.62 -0.84 4.52
N SER A 80 4.27 0.42 4.31
CA SER A 80 5.22 1.54 4.28
C SER A 80 4.96 2.50 5.44
N GLU A 81 5.82 3.50 5.59
CA GLU A 81 5.46 4.70 6.36
C GLU A 81 4.23 5.42 5.75
N SER A 82 3.67 6.38 6.49
CA SER A 82 2.58 7.23 5.99
C SER A 82 3.02 8.06 4.79
N LEU A 83 2.07 8.49 3.96
CA LEU A 83 2.37 9.31 2.77
C LEU A 83 3.14 10.58 3.14
N ASP A 84 2.80 11.26 4.25
CA ASP A 84 3.49 12.47 4.69
C ASP A 84 4.98 12.19 5.01
N ILE A 85 5.25 11.11 5.75
CA ILE A 85 6.61 10.71 6.10
C ILE A 85 7.41 10.33 4.85
N VAL A 86 6.83 9.48 3.99
CA VAL A 86 7.49 9.06 2.74
C VAL A 86 7.78 10.27 1.85
N GLN A 87 6.84 11.22 1.73
CA GLN A 87 7.04 12.40 0.89
C GLN A 87 8.19 13.28 1.40
N SER A 88 8.38 13.35 2.72
CA SER A 88 9.41 14.20 3.36
C SER A 88 10.81 13.57 3.43
N ASP A 89 10.92 12.24 3.33
CA ASP A 89 12.17 11.51 3.61
C ASP A 89 12.64 10.70 2.38
N ASP A 90 13.83 11.04 1.87
CA ASP A 90 14.37 10.39 0.67
C ASP A 90 14.81 8.93 0.88
N LYS A 91 15.15 8.53 2.11
CA LYS A 91 15.42 7.12 2.43
C LYS A 91 14.12 6.32 2.32
N ASN A 92 13.02 6.85 2.83
CA ASN A 92 11.70 6.22 2.74
C ASN A 92 11.17 6.18 1.30
N LYS A 93 11.41 7.22 0.48
CA LYS A 93 11.08 7.17 -0.96
C LYS A 93 11.82 6.07 -1.68
N ARG A 94 13.13 5.95 -1.45
CA ARG A 94 13.96 4.89 -2.05
C ARG A 94 13.52 3.51 -1.61
N ALA A 95 13.24 3.32 -0.32
CA ALA A 95 12.75 2.06 0.22
C ALA A 95 11.39 1.67 -0.40
N LEU A 96 10.45 2.62 -0.49
CA LEU A 96 9.17 2.40 -1.15
C LEU A 96 9.37 2.02 -2.63
N TRP A 97 10.18 2.79 -3.36
CA TRP A 97 10.42 2.54 -4.77
C TRP A 97 11.00 1.15 -5.04
N ASN A 98 11.99 0.71 -4.26
CA ASN A 98 12.58 -0.62 -4.42
C ASN A 98 11.52 -1.72 -4.23
N CYS A 99 10.64 -1.58 -3.25
CA CYS A 99 9.53 -2.52 -3.03
C CYS A 99 8.58 -2.52 -4.23
N LEU A 100 8.13 -1.35 -4.67
CA LEU A 100 7.20 -1.21 -5.78
C LEU A 100 7.78 -1.76 -7.09
N LYS A 101 9.04 -1.47 -7.39
CA LYS A 101 9.73 -2.03 -8.55
C LYS A 101 9.70 -3.56 -8.51
N SER A 102 10.06 -4.17 -7.38
CA SER A 102 10.06 -5.63 -7.25
C SER A 102 8.65 -6.25 -7.39
N MET A 103 7.61 -5.56 -6.90
CA MET A 103 6.23 -6.05 -6.92
C MET A 103 5.58 -5.94 -8.30
N PHE A 104 5.84 -4.87 -9.05
CA PHE A 104 5.10 -4.54 -10.27
C PHE A 104 5.91 -4.66 -11.57
N LEU A 105 7.23 -4.45 -11.53
CA LEU A 105 8.06 -4.34 -12.72
C LEU A 105 9.01 -5.54 -12.92
N GLY A 106 9.09 -6.43 -11.92
CA GLY A 106 10.08 -7.50 -11.89
C GLY A 106 11.49 -6.98 -11.57
N ASN A 107 12.42 -7.92 -11.37
CA ASN A 107 13.84 -7.62 -11.16
C ASN A 107 14.56 -7.39 -12.49
#